data_AF-A0A371JUR2-F1
#
_entry.id   AF-A0A371JUR2-F1
#
_cell.length_a   1.000
_cell.length_b   1.000
_cell.length_c   1.000
_cell.angle_alpha   90.00
_cell.angle_beta   90.00
_cell.angle_gamma   90.00
#
_symmetry.space_group_name_H-M   'P 1'
#
loop_
_entity.id
_entity.type
_entity.pdbx_description
1 polymer ?
#
loop_
_entity_poly.entity_id
_entity_poly.type
_entity_poly.pdbx_seq_one_letter_code
_entity_poly.pdbx_strand_id
1 'polypeptide(L)'
;MAPITSNQFSEITFQLKYVFKWLKTTMKLVLLLFLSIVLSCNNSENPEVPEEDPDNEIVDLGDAALNYRNHCGGCHGQDLGSFVERDWTYGDSMEDIINSITDGYAGNGMPAYGSALGEQAIEDLTNYILTEIDGKTKAMLEEENPDLSGLISSDDLTFRLETITDEIPGIPWGIEQLPTGEILVTERGGGLFLVNNNKELTEVSGVPAVASQGQGGLLDVLIHPDFENNALVYLSYSRINPDNGSERTTAVARGRLEGNNLVDVENIFTALPYLNSSHHYGSRLVFDNNGYLYVSVGDRGNRDAYPQDLGNAHGKIHRIHDDGQIPTDNPFYNTAGAVNSIFTYGTRNPQGMTLHPETGALWEGEHGPQGGDEINILEAGDNNGWPVISYGINYDGTTFTDLTELDGMEQPVYYWTPSIAPCGMTFVSSDFYGNWKNDLFVSSLKFEYLHRLKMNGNTVISHEELLEGIGRVRDAQMGLDGYLYIAVEGPGRLIRLVPEQ
;
A
#
# COMPACT_ATOMS: atom_id res chain seq x y z
N MET A 1 -30.43 -72.50 19.16
CA MET A 1 -31.06 -71.17 19.19
C MET A 1 -30.20 -70.32 20.10
N ALA A 2 -29.45 -69.36 19.56
CA ALA A 2 -28.36 -68.69 20.29
C ALA A 2 -28.88 -67.75 21.39
N PRO A 3 -28.25 -67.71 22.58
CA PRO A 3 -28.66 -66.86 23.70
C PRO A 3 -28.00 -65.47 23.66
N ILE A 4 -28.70 -64.50 24.25
CA ILE A 4 -28.24 -63.12 24.50
C ILE A 4 -27.12 -63.17 25.56
N THR A 5 -25.92 -62.68 25.23
CA THR A 5 -24.78 -62.58 26.15
C THR A 5 -24.69 -61.20 26.80
N SER A 6 -24.37 -61.21 28.08
CA SER A 6 -24.44 -60.14 29.08
C SER A 6 -23.38 -59.02 28.94
N ASN A 7 -23.37 -58.24 27.85
CA ASN A 7 -22.36 -57.18 27.68
C ASN A 7 -22.87 -55.81 27.22
N GLN A 8 -24.13 -55.46 27.51
CA GLN A 8 -24.68 -54.11 27.25
C GLN A 8 -25.17 -53.35 28.49
N PHE A 9 -24.87 -53.83 29.70
CA PHE A 9 -25.18 -53.12 30.96
C PHE A 9 -23.99 -52.40 31.60
N SER A 10 -22.76 -52.60 31.10
CA SER A 10 -21.53 -51.98 31.62
C SER A 10 -21.22 -50.61 31.00
N GLU A 11 -21.66 -50.32 29.76
CA GLU A 11 -21.38 -49.03 29.10
C GLU A 11 -22.32 -47.91 29.54
N ILE A 12 -23.59 -48.22 29.86
CA ILE A 12 -24.56 -47.21 30.35
C ILE A 12 -24.23 -46.76 31.79
N THR A 13 -23.64 -47.64 32.60
CA THR A 13 -23.22 -47.30 33.97
C THR A 13 -21.91 -46.51 34.04
N PHE A 14 -21.07 -46.57 33.00
CA PHE A 14 -19.85 -45.76 32.90
C PHE A 14 -20.15 -44.32 32.47
N GLN A 15 -21.05 -44.12 31.51
CA GLN A 15 -21.45 -42.80 31.00
C GLN A 15 -22.19 -41.95 32.07
N LEU A 16 -23.04 -42.56 32.90
CA LEU A 16 -23.74 -41.84 33.98
C LEU A 16 -22.82 -41.36 35.12
N LYS A 17 -21.71 -42.05 35.40
CA LYS A 17 -20.76 -41.64 36.46
C LYS A 17 -19.96 -40.38 36.09
N TYR A 18 -19.68 -40.15 34.81
CA TYR A 18 -18.97 -38.94 34.35
C TYR A 18 -19.87 -37.70 34.36
N VAL A 19 -21.14 -37.84 33.98
CA VAL A 19 -22.12 -36.74 34.02
C VAL A 19 -22.37 -36.27 35.46
N PHE A 20 -22.47 -37.19 36.44
CA PHE A 20 -22.64 -36.82 37.85
C PHE A 20 -21.39 -36.21 38.50
N LYS A 21 -20.18 -36.53 38.01
CA LYS A 21 -18.93 -35.93 38.51
C LYS A 21 -18.74 -34.51 37.97
N TRP A 22 -19.18 -34.24 36.73
CA TRP A 22 -19.14 -32.91 36.14
C TRP A 22 -20.15 -31.96 36.82
N LEU A 23 -21.41 -32.41 37.01
CA LEU A 23 -22.46 -31.64 37.70
C LEU A 23 -22.11 -31.28 39.16
N LYS A 24 -21.37 -32.12 39.89
CA LYS A 24 -20.94 -31.81 41.26
C LYS A 24 -19.83 -30.77 41.34
N THR A 25 -19.02 -30.62 40.29
CA THR A 25 -17.91 -29.65 40.25
C THR A 25 -18.39 -28.27 39.82
N THR A 26 -19.33 -28.19 38.86
CA THR A 26 -19.95 -26.91 38.43
C THR A 26 -20.86 -26.31 39.50
N MET A 27 -21.61 -27.13 40.26
CA MET A 27 -22.46 -26.63 41.36
C MET A 27 -21.67 -26.12 42.58
N LYS A 28 -20.41 -26.52 42.75
CA LYS A 28 -19.52 -26.00 43.82
C LYS A 28 -18.89 -24.65 43.46
N LEU A 29 -18.63 -24.37 42.18
CA LEU A 29 -18.10 -23.07 41.75
C LEU A 29 -19.18 -21.96 41.80
N VAL A 30 -20.43 -22.29 41.46
CA VAL A 30 -21.55 -21.34 41.50
C VAL A 30 -21.94 -20.98 42.94
N LEU A 31 -21.76 -21.88 43.91
CA LEU A 31 -22.03 -21.61 45.33
C LEU A 31 -20.93 -20.77 46.03
N LEU A 32 -19.70 -20.77 45.50
CA LEU A 32 -18.58 -19.97 46.02
C LEU A 32 -18.60 -18.52 45.49
N LEU A 33 -19.18 -18.29 44.31
CA LEU A 33 -19.39 -16.94 43.75
C LEU A 33 -20.61 -16.21 44.34
N PHE A 34 -21.55 -16.93 44.95
CA PHE A 34 -22.71 -16.33 45.62
C PHE A 34 -22.50 -16.06 47.12
N LEU A 35 -21.42 -16.56 47.73
CA LEU A 35 -21.14 -16.37 49.16
C LEU A 35 -20.19 -15.19 49.46
N SER A 36 -19.65 -14.52 48.43
CA SER A 36 -18.89 -13.28 48.54
C SER A 36 -19.73 -12.01 48.38
N ILE A 37 -21.02 -12.14 48.04
CA ILE A 37 -21.94 -11.01 47.75
C ILE A 37 -22.90 -10.74 48.92
N VAL A 38 -22.89 -11.55 49.99
CA VAL A 38 -23.79 -11.37 51.14
C VAL A 38 -23.01 -11.47 52.45
N LEU A 39 -22.14 -10.49 52.71
CA LEU A 39 -21.59 -10.14 54.04
C LEU A 39 -20.72 -8.87 53.94
N SER A 40 -21.35 -7.75 53.59
CA SER A 40 -20.87 -6.42 54.01
C SER A 40 -21.96 -5.37 53.79
N CYS A 41 -22.88 -5.30 54.75
CA CYS A 41 -23.70 -4.11 54.95
C CYS A 41 -23.38 -3.52 56.33
N ASN A 42 -23.38 -2.19 56.38
CA ASN A 42 -23.40 -1.28 57.53
C ASN A 42 -22.08 -1.00 58.26
N ASN A 43 -21.48 0.17 57.99
CA ASN A 43 -21.80 1.43 58.66
C ASN A 43 -20.75 2.50 58.29
N SER A 44 -21.20 3.68 57.84
CA SER A 44 -20.91 5.00 58.45
C SER A 44 -20.76 6.12 57.41
N GLU A 45 -21.61 7.13 57.58
CA GLU A 45 -21.44 8.55 57.21
C GLU A 45 -21.33 8.91 55.73
N ASN A 46 -22.29 9.75 55.32
CA ASN A 46 -22.49 10.29 53.99
C ASN A 46 -21.53 11.49 53.79
N PRO A 47 -20.54 11.43 52.89
CA PRO A 47 -19.93 12.65 52.36
C PRO A 47 -20.73 13.10 51.14
N GLU A 48 -20.94 14.42 51.05
CA GLU A 48 -21.54 15.08 49.90
C GLU A 48 -20.88 14.62 48.59
N VAL A 49 -21.70 14.22 47.63
CA VAL A 49 -21.28 14.01 46.23
C VAL A 49 -20.90 15.39 45.70
N PRO A 50 -19.67 15.63 45.21
CA PRO A 50 -19.37 16.88 44.52
C PRO A 50 -20.24 16.92 43.26
N GLU A 51 -20.92 18.04 43.03
CA GLU A 51 -21.57 18.31 41.75
C GLU A 51 -20.53 18.13 40.63
N GLU A 52 -20.84 17.27 39.67
CA GLU A 52 -20.06 17.14 38.43
C GLU A 52 -20.08 18.49 37.71
N ASP A 53 -18.90 19.07 37.57
CA ASP A 53 -18.65 20.24 36.73
C ASP A 53 -18.82 19.82 35.26
N PRO A 54 -19.79 20.36 34.51
CA PRO A 54 -20.06 19.93 33.14
C PRO A 54 -18.98 20.36 32.13
N ASP A 55 -17.93 21.07 32.55
CA ASP A 55 -16.88 21.60 31.69
C ASP A 55 -15.53 20.84 31.78
N ASN A 56 -15.51 19.61 32.34
CA ASN A 56 -14.28 18.81 32.39
C ASN A 56 -14.49 17.44 31.72
N GLU A 57 -14.60 17.47 30.38
CA GLU A 57 -14.44 16.27 29.55
C GLU A 57 -13.04 15.69 29.80
N ILE A 58 -12.98 14.47 30.33
CA ILE A 58 -11.74 13.71 30.36
C ILE A 58 -11.42 13.35 28.91
N VAL A 59 -10.45 14.05 28.33
CA VAL A 59 -9.91 13.81 26.99
C VAL A 59 -9.47 12.34 26.87
N ASP A 60 -10.19 11.54 26.10
CA ASP A 60 -9.74 10.19 25.74
C ASP A 60 -8.79 10.29 24.54
N LEU A 61 -7.50 10.47 24.83
CA LEU A 61 -6.44 10.48 23.82
C LEU A 61 -6.38 9.16 23.01
N GLY A 62 -7.04 8.09 23.46
CA GLY A 62 -7.18 6.83 22.72
C GLY A 62 -7.97 6.99 21.42
N ASP A 63 -9.02 7.82 21.42
CA ASP A 63 -9.84 8.10 20.24
C ASP A 63 -9.12 9.00 19.25
N ALA A 64 -8.37 10.00 19.73
CA ALA A 64 -7.54 10.86 18.88
C ALA A 64 -6.45 10.07 18.14
N ALA A 65 -5.74 9.17 18.86
CA ALA A 65 -4.75 8.30 18.25
C ALA A 65 -5.40 7.33 17.23
N LEU A 66 -6.59 6.80 17.52
CA LEU A 66 -7.32 5.95 16.58
C LEU A 66 -7.74 6.72 15.32
N ASN A 67 -8.23 7.95 15.49
CA ASN A 67 -8.58 8.84 14.38
C ASN A 67 -7.36 9.14 13.51
N TYR A 68 -6.20 9.40 14.10
CA TYR A 68 -4.96 9.57 13.35
C TYR A 68 -4.65 8.34 12.49
N ARG A 69 -4.62 7.14 13.09
CA ARG A 69 -4.29 5.90 12.37
C ARG A 69 -5.27 5.61 11.23
N ASN A 70 -6.55 5.91 11.45
CA ASN A 70 -7.61 5.64 10.49
C ASN A 70 -7.60 6.61 9.30
N HIS A 71 -7.42 7.91 9.56
CA HIS A 71 -7.65 8.98 8.58
C HIS A 71 -6.36 9.63 8.05
N CYS A 72 -5.30 9.70 8.85
CA CYS A 72 -4.09 10.46 8.52
C CYS A 72 -2.89 9.55 8.21
N GLY A 73 -2.74 8.44 8.94
CA GLY A 73 -1.51 7.62 8.91
C GLY A 73 -1.18 6.99 7.56
N GLY A 74 -2.16 6.78 6.68
CA GLY A 74 -1.91 6.29 5.32
C GLY A 74 -1.05 7.24 4.48
N CYS A 75 -1.27 8.55 4.65
CA CYS A 75 -0.53 9.59 3.94
C CYS A 75 0.71 10.07 4.72
N HIS A 76 0.65 10.01 6.05
CA HIS A 76 1.61 10.66 6.96
C HIS A 76 2.51 9.70 7.75
N GLY A 77 2.36 8.38 7.59
CA GLY A 77 3.01 7.38 8.45
C GLY A 77 2.22 7.15 9.75
N GLN A 78 2.34 5.98 10.37
CA GLN A 78 1.59 5.69 11.61
C GLN A 78 2.27 6.28 12.85
N ASP A 79 3.57 6.55 12.75
CA ASP A 79 4.47 7.02 13.80
C ASP A 79 4.52 8.56 13.94
N LEU A 80 3.75 9.30 13.14
CA LEU A 80 3.79 10.77 13.01
C LEU A 80 5.14 11.29 12.50
N GLY A 81 6.03 10.44 11.98
CA GLY A 81 7.37 10.82 11.55
C GLY A 81 7.40 11.85 10.43
N SER A 82 6.34 11.94 9.62
CA SER A 82 6.22 12.98 8.61
C SER A 82 6.06 14.40 9.17
N PHE A 83 5.76 14.55 10.46
CA PHE A 83 5.58 15.83 11.15
C PHE A 83 6.78 16.27 11.99
N VAL A 84 7.76 15.37 12.18
CA VAL A 84 8.97 15.64 12.97
C VAL A 84 10.06 16.26 12.08
N GLU A 85 10.70 17.32 12.59
CA GLU A 85 11.84 17.99 11.95
C GLU A 85 11.59 18.36 10.47
N ARG A 86 10.37 18.83 10.19
CA ARG A 86 9.91 19.17 8.83
C ARG A 86 9.53 20.65 8.72
N ASP A 87 9.71 21.19 7.51
CA ASP A 87 9.09 22.44 7.10
C ASP A 87 7.60 22.23 6.76
N TRP A 88 6.72 22.68 7.64
CA TRP A 88 5.26 22.59 7.47
C TRP A 88 4.79 23.48 6.32
N THR A 89 4.06 22.89 5.37
CA THR A 89 3.63 23.60 4.14
C THR A 89 2.52 24.62 4.40
N TYR A 90 1.67 24.36 5.38
CA TYR A 90 0.47 25.16 5.68
C TYR A 90 0.47 25.79 7.07
N GLY A 91 1.62 25.80 7.73
CA GLY A 91 1.75 26.21 9.13
C GLY A 91 1.71 25.01 10.09
N ASP A 92 2.25 25.22 11.28
CA ASP A 92 2.41 24.24 12.37
C ASP A 92 1.65 24.66 13.64
N SER A 93 0.88 25.74 13.58
CA SER A 93 0.07 26.17 14.73
C SER A 93 -1.18 25.29 14.87
N MET A 94 -1.74 25.25 16.08
CA MET A 94 -3.02 24.60 16.37
C MET A 94 -4.11 25.00 15.36
N GLU A 95 -4.24 26.30 15.09
CA GLU A 95 -5.23 26.83 14.14
C GLU A 95 -4.94 26.36 12.70
N ASP A 96 -3.68 26.37 12.28
CA ASP A 96 -3.28 25.93 10.93
C ASP A 96 -3.58 24.45 10.70
N ILE A 97 -3.29 23.60 11.69
CA ILE A 97 -3.52 22.16 11.60
C ILE A 97 -5.02 21.84 11.65
N ILE A 98 -5.80 22.50 12.52
CA ILE A 98 -7.26 22.36 12.55
C ILE A 98 -7.85 22.74 11.19
N ASN A 99 -7.44 23.87 10.61
CA ASN A 99 -7.91 24.30 9.28
C ASN A 99 -7.52 23.28 8.20
N SER A 100 -6.28 22.77 8.24
CA SER A 100 -5.79 21.76 7.30
C SER A 100 -6.61 20.47 7.35
N ILE A 101 -6.90 19.95 8.55
CA ILE A 101 -7.70 18.72 8.73
C ILE A 101 -9.17 18.96 8.35
N THR A 102 -9.72 20.11 8.73
CA THR A 102 -11.13 20.45 8.49
C THR A 102 -11.42 20.61 7.00
N ASP A 103 -10.65 21.45 6.32
CA ASP A 103 -10.94 21.87 4.94
C ASP A 103 -10.23 21.01 3.89
N GLY A 104 -9.13 20.35 4.27
CA GLY A 104 -8.27 19.61 3.35
C GLY A 104 -7.63 20.49 2.27
N TYR A 105 -6.86 19.86 1.40
CA TYR A 105 -6.25 20.46 0.22
C TYR A 105 -6.37 19.50 -0.96
N ALA A 106 -7.54 19.50 -1.62
CA ALA A 106 -7.87 18.56 -2.69
C ALA A 106 -6.82 18.54 -3.82
N GLY A 107 -6.30 19.71 -4.23
CA GLY A 107 -5.24 19.81 -5.25
C GLY A 107 -3.94 19.08 -4.85
N ASN A 108 -3.71 18.93 -3.55
CA ASN A 108 -2.56 18.28 -2.95
C ASN A 108 -2.83 16.84 -2.48
N GLY A 109 -4.04 16.32 -2.72
CA GLY A 109 -4.43 14.98 -2.33
C GLY A 109 -4.67 14.82 -0.83
N MET A 110 -4.90 15.92 -0.09
CA MET A 110 -5.33 15.87 1.30
C MET A 110 -6.87 16.04 1.37
N PRO A 111 -7.64 15.00 1.72
CA PRO A 111 -9.08 15.09 1.88
C PRO A 111 -9.48 16.02 3.04
N ALA A 112 -10.71 16.54 2.99
CA ALA A 112 -11.33 17.26 4.09
C ALA A 112 -11.94 16.25 5.08
N TYR A 113 -11.75 16.47 6.37
CA TYR A 113 -12.27 15.60 7.44
C TYR A 113 -13.25 16.30 8.38
N GLY A 114 -13.56 17.59 8.16
CA GLY A 114 -14.48 18.39 8.97
C GLY A 114 -15.82 17.71 9.21
N SER A 115 -16.45 17.20 8.15
CA SER A 115 -17.72 16.48 8.23
C SER A 115 -17.63 15.08 8.84
N ALA A 116 -16.46 14.45 8.76
CA ALA A 116 -16.24 13.08 9.23
C ALA A 116 -16.03 13.00 10.73
N LEU A 117 -15.22 13.92 11.27
CA LEU A 117 -14.73 13.87 12.65
C LEU A 117 -15.49 14.83 13.57
N GLY A 118 -15.95 15.99 13.06
CA GLY A 118 -16.52 17.06 13.87
C GLY A 118 -15.45 17.90 14.59
N GLU A 119 -15.85 19.09 15.06
CA GLU A 119 -14.92 20.10 15.57
C GLU A 119 -14.08 19.60 16.76
N GLN A 120 -14.72 19.00 17.78
CA GLN A 120 -14.00 18.52 18.98
C GLN A 120 -12.98 17.44 18.66
N ALA A 121 -13.35 16.44 17.84
CA ALA A 121 -12.43 15.36 17.49
C ALA A 121 -11.24 15.85 16.65
N ILE A 122 -11.42 16.91 15.85
CA ILE A 122 -10.31 17.55 15.12
C ILE A 122 -9.40 18.31 16.07
N GLU A 123 -9.95 19.00 17.07
CA GLU A 123 -9.17 19.66 18.11
C GLU A 123 -8.36 18.63 18.92
N ASP A 124 -8.99 17.53 19.34
CA ASP A 124 -8.34 16.43 20.06
C ASP A 124 -7.26 15.75 19.22
N LEU A 125 -7.53 15.50 17.94
CA LEU A 125 -6.55 14.97 16.98
C LEU A 125 -5.37 15.92 16.79
N THR A 126 -5.62 17.21 16.70
CA THR A 126 -4.56 18.22 16.56
C THR A 126 -3.70 18.28 17.82
N ASN A 127 -4.33 18.27 19.00
CA ASN A 127 -3.64 18.18 20.28
C ASN A 127 -2.79 16.91 20.39
N TYR A 128 -3.32 15.76 19.95
CA TYR A 128 -2.58 14.51 19.88
C TYR A 128 -1.34 14.63 18.99
N ILE A 129 -1.48 15.14 17.76
CA ILE A 129 -0.34 15.33 16.83
C ILE A 129 0.73 16.22 17.46
N LEU A 130 0.35 17.40 17.96
CA LEU A 130 1.29 18.37 18.54
C LEU A 130 1.98 17.83 19.80
N THR A 131 1.23 17.11 20.65
CA THR A 131 1.78 16.51 21.88
C THR A 131 2.74 15.38 21.56
N GLU A 132 2.41 14.52 20.60
CA GLU A 132 3.23 13.37 20.26
C GLU A 132 4.51 13.76 19.51
N ILE A 133 4.54 14.86 18.77
CA ILE A 133 5.76 15.30 18.08
C ILE A 133 6.65 16.19 18.95
N ASP A 134 6.14 16.72 20.07
CA ASP A 134 6.90 17.64 20.92
C ASP A 134 8.16 16.97 21.46
N GLY A 135 9.32 17.57 21.15
CA GLY A 135 10.63 17.05 21.55
C GLY A 135 11.06 15.74 20.88
N LYS A 136 10.25 15.13 19.99
CA LYS A 136 10.68 13.98 19.19
C LYS A 136 11.63 14.44 18.08
N THR A 137 12.63 13.61 17.80
CA THR A 137 13.51 13.75 16.63
C THR A 137 13.31 12.54 15.73
N LYS A 138 13.72 12.61 14.46
CA LYS A 138 13.63 11.43 13.58
C LYS A 138 14.39 10.23 14.13
N ALA A 139 15.55 10.48 14.74
CA ALA A 139 16.36 9.43 15.37
C ALA A 139 15.61 8.71 16.51
N MET A 140 14.76 9.41 17.27
CA MET A 140 13.98 8.79 18.35
C MET A 140 12.88 7.88 17.81
N LEU A 141 12.26 8.22 16.67
CA LEU A 141 11.28 7.35 16.02
C LEU A 141 11.94 6.11 15.41
N GLU A 142 13.15 6.25 14.87
CA GLU A 142 13.94 5.12 14.35
C GLU A 142 14.33 4.10 15.43
N GLU A 143 14.54 4.53 16.67
CA GLU A 143 14.83 3.65 17.82
C GLU A 143 13.61 2.81 18.27
N GLU A 144 12.38 3.22 17.93
CA GLU A 144 11.15 2.49 18.26
C GLU A 144 10.81 1.37 17.26
N ASN A 145 11.51 1.32 16.12
CA ASN A 145 11.35 0.24 15.15
C ASN A 145 11.72 -1.12 15.75
N PRO A 146 11.02 -2.21 15.38
CA PRO A 146 11.34 -3.52 15.88
C PRO A 146 12.77 -3.91 15.49
N ASP A 147 13.44 -4.61 16.38
CA ASP A 147 14.73 -5.21 16.08
C ASP A 147 14.53 -6.35 15.08
N LEU A 148 14.59 -6.00 13.80
CA LEU A 148 14.56 -6.93 12.68
C LEU A 148 15.97 -7.49 12.37
N SER A 149 16.91 -7.36 13.31
CA SER A 149 18.21 -8.00 13.20
C SER A 149 18.12 -9.48 13.57
N GLY A 150 18.62 -10.34 12.69
CA GLY A 150 18.64 -11.79 12.90
C GLY A 150 17.59 -12.55 12.10
N LEU A 151 17.13 -13.67 12.67
CA LEU A 151 16.22 -14.61 12.01
C LEU A 151 14.76 -14.23 12.28
N ILE A 152 14.01 -14.06 11.20
CA ILE A 152 12.59 -13.74 11.17
C ILE A 152 11.86 -15.01 10.74
N SER A 153 10.84 -15.39 11.50
CA SER A 153 10.00 -16.54 11.18
C SER A 153 8.76 -16.07 10.42
N SER A 154 8.48 -16.71 9.30
CA SER A 154 7.18 -16.70 8.65
C SER A 154 6.44 -18.02 8.90
N ASP A 155 5.19 -18.11 8.46
CA ASP A 155 4.38 -19.32 8.50
C ASP A 155 5.05 -20.53 7.81
N ASP A 156 5.86 -20.27 6.77
CA ASP A 156 6.37 -21.33 5.87
C ASP A 156 7.91 -21.42 5.79
N LEU A 157 8.66 -20.40 6.22
CA LEU A 157 10.13 -20.43 6.27
C LEU A 157 10.71 -19.43 7.28
N THR A 158 12.00 -19.60 7.59
CA THR A 158 12.80 -18.61 8.32
C THR A 158 13.70 -17.86 7.35
N PHE A 159 13.86 -16.56 7.53
CA PHE A 159 14.70 -15.72 6.70
C PHE A 159 15.39 -14.65 7.55
N ARG A 160 16.34 -13.94 6.97
CA ARG A 160 16.93 -12.73 7.57
C ARG A 160 16.86 -11.57 6.59
N LEU A 161 16.96 -10.36 7.13
CA LEU A 161 17.12 -9.17 6.31
C LEU A 161 18.60 -8.89 6.05
N GLU A 162 18.90 -8.45 4.85
CA GLU A 162 20.18 -7.85 4.52
C GLU A 162 19.95 -6.44 3.96
N THR A 163 20.34 -5.42 4.72
CA THR A 163 20.39 -4.06 4.21
C THR A 163 21.44 -3.96 3.12
N ILE A 164 20.99 -3.61 1.91
CA ILE A 164 21.88 -3.31 0.78
C ILE A 164 22.36 -1.88 0.90
N THR A 165 21.48 -0.93 1.20
CA THR A 165 21.86 0.44 1.54
C THR A 165 20.74 1.11 2.34
N ASP A 166 21.11 2.05 3.20
CA ASP A 166 20.26 2.95 3.98
C ASP A 166 20.59 4.43 3.68
N GLU A 167 21.38 4.67 2.62
CA GLU A 167 21.91 6.00 2.24
C GLU A 167 21.05 6.69 1.17
N ILE A 168 19.85 6.18 0.87
CA ILE A 168 18.98 6.78 -0.14
C ILE A 168 18.44 8.11 0.43
N PRO A 169 18.72 9.26 -0.20
CA PRO A 169 18.54 10.57 0.43
C PRO A 169 17.08 11.01 0.62
N GLY A 170 16.13 10.31 -0.01
CA GLY A 170 14.72 10.64 0.02
C GLY A 170 13.83 9.39 0.00
N ILE A 171 12.70 9.47 -0.69
CA ILE A 171 11.75 8.36 -0.77
C ILE A 171 12.15 7.49 -1.96
N PRO A 172 12.72 6.29 -1.76
CA PRO A 172 12.90 5.36 -2.87
C PRO A 172 11.53 5.03 -3.45
N TRP A 173 11.37 4.94 -4.78
CA TRP A 173 10.07 4.69 -5.41
C TRP A 173 10.03 3.39 -6.22
N GLY A 174 10.96 3.24 -7.16
CA GLY A 174 11.12 2.07 -8.02
C GLY A 174 12.52 1.49 -7.85
N ILE A 175 12.62 0.17 -7.91
CA ILE A 175 13.90 -0.55 -7.93
C ILE A 175 13.98 -1.45 -9.18
N GLU A 176 15.18 -1.63 -9.71
CA GLU A 176 15.41 -2.54 -10.85
C GLU A 176 16.85 -3.07 -10.83
N GLN A 177 17.03 -4.39 -10.82
CA GLN A 177 18.36 -5.01 -10.82
C GLN A 177 18.89 -5.15 -12.25
N LEU A 178 20.09 -4.63 -12.49
CA LEU A 178 20.82 -4.80 -13.74
C LEU A 178 21.39 -6.23 -13.84
N PRO A 179 21.66 -6.75 -15.06
CA PRO A 179 22.32 -8.04 -15.24
C PRO A 179 23.71 -8.15 -14.57
N THR A 180 24.34 -7.02 -14.25
CA THR A 180 25.61 -6.92 -13.51
C THR A 180 25.47 -7.13 -11.99
N GLY A 181 24.25 -7.20 -11.48
CA GLY A 181 23.90 -7.30 -10.05
C GLY A 181 23.71 -5.95 -9.35
N GLU A 182 24.11 -4.86 -9.99
CA GLU A 182 23.86 -3.50 -9.51
C GLU A 182 22.37 -3.17 -9.55
N ILE A 183 21.89 -2.30 -8.68
CA ILE A 183 20.46 -2.00 -8.55
C ILE A 183 20.23 -0.52 -8.82
N LEU A 184 19.38 -0.21 -9.79
CA LEU A 184 18.86 1.14 -9.99
C LEU A 184 17.77 1.40 -8.96
N VAL A 185 17.78 2.60 -8.38
CA VAL A 185 16.79 3.08 -7.43
C VAL A 185 16.39 4.48 -7.82
N THR A 186 15.11 4.70 -8.09
CA THR A 186 14.57 6.06 -8.23
C THR A 186 14.22 6.61 -6.86
N GLU A 187 14.47 7.90 -6.68
CA GLU A 187 14.09 8.67 -5.52
C GLU A 187 13.05 9.71 -5.97
N ARG A 188 11.92 9.78 -5.26
CA ARG A 188 10.75 10.56 -5.67
C ARG A 188 11.07 12.05 -5.91
N GLY A 189 12.02 12.61 -5.18
CA GLY A 189 12.54 13.97 -5.35
C GLY A 189 13.11 14.26 -6.75
N GLY A 190 13.50 13.24 -7.51
CA GLY A 190 13.98 13.37 -8.88
C GLY A 190 15.31 12.68 -9.16
N GLY A 191 15.94 12.06 -8.16
CA GLY A 191 17.21 11.37 -8.32
C GLY A 191 17.05 9.95 -8.85
N LEU A 192 17.95 9.54 -9.74
CA LEU A 192 18.17 8.11 -10.05
C LEU A 192 19.53 7.74 -9.48
N PHE A 193 19.60 6.63 -8.78
CA PHE A 193 20.82 6.15 -8.16
C PHE A 193 21.13 4.72 -8.59
N LEU A 194 22.41 4.39 -8.65
CA LEU A 194 22.93 3.05 -8.86
C LEU A 194 23.59 2.60 -7.55
N VAL A 195 23.09 1.50 -6.99
CA VAL A 195 23.68 0.81 -5.85
C VAL A 195 24.57 -0.30 -6.39
N ASN A 196 25.87 -0.18 -6.17
CA ASN A 196 26.82 -1.17 -6.68
C ASN A 196 26.91 -2.41 -5.78
N ASN A 197 27.65 -3.43 -6.22
CA ASN A 197 27.85 -4.67 -5.47
C ASN A 197 28.61 -4.49 -4.13
N ASN A 198 29.28 -3.35 -3.93
CA ASN A 198 29.91 -2.95 -2.67
C ASN A 198 28.97 -2.13 -1.77
N LYS A 199 27.70 -2.02 -2.13
CA LYS A 199 26.66 -1.26 -1.39
C LYS A 199 26.85 0.26 -1.44
N GLU A 200 27.66 0.76 -2.37
CA GLU A 200 27.89 2.19 -2.54
C GLU A 200 26.84 2.78 -3.48
N LEU A 201 26.26 3.92 -3.09
CA LEU A 201 25.26 4.66 -3.84
C LEU A 201 25.93 5.72 -4.74
N THR A 202 25.63 5.72 -6.03
CA THR A 202 26.10 6.74 -6.98
C THR A 202 24.94 7.32 -7.77
N GLU A 203 24.84 8.65 -7.85
CA GLU A 203 23.81 9.30 -8.67
C GLU A 203 24.05 9.09 -10.17
N VAL A 204 22.98 8.76 -10.88
CA VAL A 204 22.92 8.65 -12.34
C VAL A 204 22.37 9.96 -12.89
N SER A 205 23.21 10.65 -13.66
CA SER A 205 22.84 11.92 -14.30
C SER A 205 22.04 11.71 -15.59
N GLY A 206 21.45 12.79 -16.14
CA GLY A 206 20.75 12.76 -17.44
C GLY A 206 19.26 12.40 -17.38
N VAL A 207 18.70 12.15 -16.20
CA VAL A 207 17.26 11.88 -16.01
C VAL A 207 16.37 13.07 -16.40
N PRO A 208 15.10 12.85 -16.78
CA PRO A 208 14.18 13.94 -17.11
C PRO A 208 13.89 14.82 -15.89
N ALA A 209 13.63 16.11 -16.13
CA ALA A 209 13.13 17.01 -15.09
C ALA A 209 11.72 16.60 -14.65
N VAL A 210 11.48 16.59 -13.34
CA VAL A 210 10.22 16.10 -12.74
C VAL A 210 9.48 17.17 -11.95
N ALA A 211 8.17 17.00 -11.80
CA ALA A 211 7.32 17.78 -10.91
C ALA A 211 7.24 17.10 -9.54
N SER A 212 8.24 17.32 -8.69
CA SER A 212 8.26 16.73 -7.33
C SER A 212 7.32 17.49 -6.38
N GLN A 213 6.04 17.09 -6.39
CA GLN A 213 4.98 17.65 -5.55
C GLN A 213 3.94 16.59 -5.22
N GLY A 214 3.46 16.56 -3.98
CA GLY A 214 2.49 15.56 -3.51
C GLY A 214 3.03 14.14 -3.70
N GLN A 215 2.31 13.35 -4.49
CA GLN A 215 2.69 11.98 -4.86
C GLN A 215 3.56 11.91 -6.13
N GLY A 216 3.78 13.03 -6.82
CA GLY A 216 4.54 13.11 -8.07
C GLY A 216 6.04 13.24 -7.84
N GLY A 217 6.82 12.82 -8.82
CA GLY A 217 8.28 12.78 -8.75
C GLY A 217 8.91 12.07 -9.93
N LEU A 218 10.15 11.61 -9.76
CA LEU A 218 10.67 10.47 -10.52
C LEU A 218 10.12 9.20 -9.85
N LEU A 219 9.44 8.36 -10.63
CA LEU A 219 8.62 7.27 -10.11
C LEU A 219 9.28 5.94 -10.46
N ASP A 220 8.76 5.19 -11.42
CA ASP A 220 9.26 3.84 -11.67
C ASP A 220 10.55 3.83 -12.50
N VAL A 221 11.32 2.76 -12.37
CA VAL A 221 12.46 2.43 -13.23
C VAL A 221 12.32 1.00 -13.71
N LEU A 222 12.60 0.77 -14.99
CA LEU A 222 12.54 -0.56 -15.62
C LEU A 222 13.62 -0.66 -16.69
N ILE A 223 14.30 -1.79 -16.80
CA ILE A 223 15.22 -2.04 -17.91
C ILE A 223 14.52 -2.75 -19.07
N HIS A 224 15.00 -2.54 -20.28
CA HIS A 224 14.53 -3.29 -21.44
C HIS A 224 14.83 -4.79 -21.28
N PRO A 225 13.97 -5.72 -21.75
CA PRO A 225 14.25 -7.17 -21.71
C PRO A 225 15.54 -7.58 -22.43
N ASP A 226 16.01 -6.75 -23.36
CA ASP A 226 17.26 -6.89 -24.14
C ASP A 226 18.37 -5.93 -23.65
N PHE A 227 18.37 -5.58 -22.36
CA PHE A 227 19.26 -4.59 -21.77
C PHE A 227 20.74 -4.86 -22.05
N GLU A 228 21.18 -6.13 -22.05
CA GLU A 228 22.57 -6.51 -22.33
C GLU A 228 23.06 -6.04 -23.71
N ASN A 229 22.16 -5.87 -24.68
CA ASN A 229 22.49 -5.45 -26.04
C ASN A 229 22.21 -3.98 -26.31
N ASN A 230 21.25 -3.37 -25.61
CA ASN A 230 20.80 -2.00 -25.91
C ASN A 230 20.97 -0.99 -24.77
N ALA A 231 21.21 -1.44 -23.54
CA ALA A 231 21.33 -0.66 -22.31
C ALA A 231 20.18 0.34 -22.07
N LEU A 232 18.97 0.03 -22.56
CA LEU A 232 17.82 0.92 -22.42
C LEU A 232 17.18 0.84 -21.04
N VAL A 233 17.03 1.99 -20.40
CA VAL A 233 16.31 2.21 -19.13
C VAL A 233 15.09 3.07 -19.39
N TYR A 234 13.98 2.72 -18.75
CA TYR A 234 12.70 3.40 -18.79
C TYR A 234 12.44 4.03 -17.44
N LEU A 235 11.92 5.26 -17.46
CA LEU A 235 11.59 6.04 -16.28
C LEU A 235 10.18 6.59 -16.42
N SER A 236 9.31 6.29 -15.47
CA SER A 236 8.04 7.02 -15.34
C SER A 236 8.21 8.20 -14.40
N TYR A 237 7.53 9.30 -14.69
CA TYR A 237 7.70 10.54 -13.92
C TYR A 237 6.50 11.48 -14.05
N SER A 238 6.39 12.41 -13.10
CA SER A 238 5.47 13.53 -13.17
C SER A 238 6.05 14.62 -14.09
N ARG A 239 5.52 14.72 -15.31
CA ARG A 239 5.93 15.71 -16.31
C ARG A 239 5.15 17.02 -16.13
N ILE A 240 5.87 18.13 -16.03
CA ILE A 240 5.29 19.48 -16.02
C ILE A 240 4.75 19.83 -17.42
N ASN A 241 3.58 20.47 -17.49
CA ASN A 241 3.07 21.02 -18.74
C ASN A 241 4.01 22.16 -19.22
N PRO A 242 4.60 22.06 -20.42
CA PRO A 242 5.51 23.08 -20.94
C PRO A 242 4.85 24.46 -21.10
N ASP A 243 3.53 24.51 -21.28
CA ASP A 243 2.77 25.75 -21.49
C ASP A 243 2.15 26.30 -20.20
N ASN A 244 2.09 25.49 -19.13
CA ASN A 244 1.52 25.89 -17.84
C ASN A 244 2.21 25.15 -16.68
N GLY A 245 3.17 25.79 -16.00
CA GLY A 245 3.93 25.19 -14.90
C GLY A 245 3.11 24.74 -13.68
N SER A 246 1.82 25.10 -13.60
CA SER A 246 0.90 24.62 -12.56
C SER A 246 0.20 23.30 -12.89
N GLU A 247 0.39 22.76 -14.09
CA GLU A 247 -0.20 21.49 -14.51
C GLU A 247 0.88 20.43 -14.73
N ARG A 248 0.54 19.17 -14.43
CA ARG A 248 1.44 18.03 -14.59
C ARG A 248 0.70 16.74 -14.91
N THR A 249 1.41 15.75 -15.43
CA THR A 249 0.87 14.42 -15.73
C THR A 249 1.91 13.30 -15.72
N THR A 250 1.45 12.05 -15.67
CA THR A 250 2.31 10.88 -15.82
C THR A 250 2.89 10.81 -17.23
N ALA A 251 4.19 10.61 -17.32
CA ALA A 251 4.91 10.41 -18.57
C ALA A 251 5.92 9.28 -18.43
N VAL A 252 6.37 8.75 -19.57
CA VAL A 252 7.46 7.76 -19.63
C VAL A 252 8.52 8.28 -20.58
N ALA A 253 9.77 8.27 -20.11
CA ALA A 253 10.95 8.47 -20.92
C ALA A 253 11.77 7.19 -20.97
N ARG A 254 12.57 7.04 -22.03
CA ARG A 254 13.63 6.04 -22.09
C ARG A 254 14.94 6.69 -22.48
N GLY A 255 16.05 6.08 -22.07
CA GLY A 255 17.39 6.47 -22.47
C GLY A 255 18.37 5.30 -22.34
N ARG A 256 19.61 5.50 -22.78
CA ARG A 256 20.66 4.48 -22.69
C ARG A 256 21.54 4.75 -21.47
N LEU A 257 21.78 3.73 -20.64
CA LEU A 257 22.68 3.83 -19.50
C LEU A 257 24.14 3.64 -19.97
N GLU A 258 24.96 4.69 -19.81
CA GLU A 258 26.38 4.69 -20.12
C GLU A 258 27.18 5.09 -18.85
N GLY A 259 27.66 4.08 -18.11
CA GLY A 259 28.26 4.31 -16.79
C GLY A 259 27.20 4.84 -15.82
N ASN A 260 27.42 6.02 -15.26
CA ASN A 260 26.48 6.71 -14.37
C ASN A 260 25.74 7.87 -15.05
N ASN A 261 25.47 7.74 -16.35
CA ASN A 261 24.75 8.75 -17.11
C ASN A 261 23.72 8.11 -18.03
N LEU A 262 22.52 8.70 -18.08
CA LEU A 262 21.48 8.35 -19.02
C LEU A 262 21.59 9.28 -20.25
N VAL A 263 21.89 8.71 -21.41
CA VAL A 263 22.03 9.43 -22.69
C VAL A 263 20.86 9.16 -23.61
N ASP A 264 20.73 9.96 -24.67
CA ASP A 264 19.69 9.81 -25.71
C ASP A 264 18.27 9.75 -25.14
N VAL A 265 18.01 10.53 -24.07
CA VAL A 265 16.73 10.50 -23.36
C VAL A 265 15.62 11.08 -24.22
N GLU A 266 14.57 10.28 -24.45
CA GLU A 266 13.37 10.65 -25.18
C GLU A 266 12.10 10.31 -24.41
N ASN A 267 11.07 11.15 -24.52
CA ASN A 267 9.76 10.88 -23.96
C ASN A 267 8.94 10.03 -24.95
N ILE A 268 8.52 8.85 -24.53
CA ILE A 268 7.77 7.89 -25.35
C ILE A 268 6.27 7.84 -25.02
N PHE A 269 5.86 8.34 -23.84
CA PHE A 269 4.45 8.36 -23.43
C PHE A 269 4.12 9.60 -22.59
N THR A 270 2.92 10.13 -22.73
CA THR A 270 2.40 11.22 -21.89
C THR A 270 0.89 11.06 -21.74
N ALA A 271 0.42 10.90 -20.50
CA ALA A 271 -1.00 10.74 -20.20
C ALA A 271 -1.72 12.09 -20.27
N LEU A 272 -2.44 12.36 -21.35
CA LEU A 272 -3.16 13.63 -21.51
C LEU A 272 -4.61 13.53 -21.03
N PRO A 273 -5.18 14.66 -20.54
CA PRO A 273 -4.60 16.01 -20.46
C PRO A 273 -3.64 16.24 -19.27
N TYR A 274 -2.87 17.34 -19.30
CA TYR A 274 -2.20 17.85 -18.09
C TYR A 274 -3.22 18.44 -17.11
N LEU A 275 -2.97 18.30 -15.80
CA LEU A 275 -3.91 18.72 -14.77
C LEU A 275 -3.19 19.41 -13.60
N ASN A 276 -3.87 20.38 -12.97
CA ASN A 276 -3.45 20.94 -11.70
C ASN A 276 -3.87 20.03 -10.53
N SER A 277 -3.27 18.85 -10.47
CA SER A 277 -3.43 17.85 -9.40
C SER A 277 -2.07 17.27 -9.05
N SER A 278 -1.78 16.97 -7.78
CA SER A 278 -0.51 16.35 -7.36
C SER A 278 -0.68 14.96 -6.73
N HIS A 279 -1.80 14.28 -7.00
CA HIS A 279 -2.07 12.92 -6.54
C HIS A 279 -2.53 12.01 -7.70
N HIS A 280 -2.52 10.71 -7.42
CA HIS A 280 -2.96 9.58 -8.25
C HIS A 280 -2.27 9.47 -9.61
N TYR A 281 -0.93 9.45 -9.62
CA TYR A 281 -0.16 9.28 -10.86
C TYR A 281 -0.14 7.84 -11.38
N GLY A 282 -0.44 6.84 -10.54
CA GLY A 282 -0.10 5.44 -10.82
C GLY A 282 1.40 5.29 -11.05
N SER A 283 1.79 5.08 -12.30
CA SER A 283 3.14 5.16 -12.88
C SER A 283 4.00 3.90 -12.86
N ARG A 284 3.44 2.73 -12.54
CA ARG A 284 4.19 1.47 -12.65
C ARG A 284 4.37 1.06 -14.12
N LEU A 285 5.50 0.42 -14.43
CA LEU A 285 5.90 -0.06 -15.74
C LEU A 285 6.13 -1.57 -15.70
N VAL A 286 5.64 -2.30 -16.70
CA VAL A 286 5.89 -3.75 -16.84
C VAL A 286 6.06 -4.09 -18.32
N PHE A 287 7.12 -4.82 -18.68
CA PHE A 287 7.21 -5.47 -19.98
C PHE A 287 6.55 -6.83 -19.95
N ASP A 288 5.74 -7.17 -20.96
CA ASP A 288 5.30 -8.56 -21.16
C ASP A 288 6.29 -9.39 -21.99
N ASN A 289 6.01 -10.70 -22.04
CA ASN A 289 6.79 -11.68 -22.79
C ASN A 289 6.71 -11.49 -24.32
N ASN A 290 5.84 -10.59 -24.82
CA ASN A 290 5.71 -10.25 -26.24
C ASN A 290 6.42 -8.92 -26.60
N GLY A 291 7.03 -8.24 -25.62
CA GLY A 291 7.73 -6.97 -25.81
C GLY A 291 6.83 -5.74 -25.77
N TYR A 292 5.59 -5.87 -25.27
CA TYR A 292 4.76 -4.70 -24.97
C TYR A 292 5.10 -4.13 -23.60
N LEU A 293 5.12 -2.80 -23.51
CA LEU A 293 5.26 -2.05 -22.27
C LEU A 293 3.88 -1.61 -21.78
N TYR A 294 3.55 -1.98 -20.55
CA TYR A 294 2.36 -1.55 -19.84
C TYR A 294 2.69 -0.38 -18.92
N VAL A 295 1.81 0.61 -18.88
CA VAL A 295 1.98 1.84 -18.07
C VAL A 295 0.71 2.08 -17.27
N SER A 296 0.83 2.14 -15.95
CA SER A 296 -0.30 2.45 -15.08
C SER A 296 -0.50 3.96 -14.93
N VAL A 297 -1.73 4.44 -15.00
CA VAL A 297 -2.06 5.88 -14.84
C VAL A 297 -3.31 6.03 -13.97
N GLY A 298 -3.17 6.70 -12.83
CA GLY A 298 -4.31 6.96 -11.94
C GLY A 298 -5.24 8.06 -12.45
N ASP A 299 -6.37 8.24 -11.77
CA ASP A 299 -7.48 9.12 -12.18
C ASP A 299 -7.22 10.62 -11.91
N ARG A 300 -6.09 10.94 -11.26
CA ARG A 300 -5.66 12.29 -10.88
C ARG A 300 -6.67 13.06 -10.01
N GLY A 301 -7.54 12.35 -9.30
CA GLY A 301 -8.62 12.91 -8.47
C GLY A 301 -9.91 13.22 -9.24
N ASN A 302 -9.98 12.90 -10.53
CA ASN A 302 -11.16 13.18 -11.36
C ASN A 302 -12.12 11.97 -11.39
N ARG A 303 -12.46 11.50 -10.19
CA ARG A 303 -13.24 10.28 -9.92
C ARG A 303 -14.42 10.09 -10.89
N ASP A 304 -15.31 11.06 -10.95
CA ASP A 304 -16.63 10.90 -11.58
C ASP A 304 -16.61 11.00 -13.11
N ALA A 305 -15.47 11.34 -13.73
CA ALA A 305 -15.37 11.58 -15.16
C ALA A 305 -14.32 10.69 -15.84
N TYR A 306 -13.09 10.70 -15.34
CA TYR A 306 -11.95 10.20 -16.12
C TYR A 306 -11.83 8.69 -16.18
N PRO A 307 -11.97 7.92 -15.08
CA PRO A 307 -11.80 6.47 -15.09
C PRO A 307 -12.67 5.74 -16.11
N GLN A 308 -13.93 6.15 -16.29
CA GLN A 308 -14.89 5.53 -17.21
C GLN A 308 -14.87 6.15 -18.62
N ASP A 309 -14.35 7.36 -18.79
CA ASP A 309 -14.22 8.00 -20.09
C ASP A 309 -12.97 7.51 -20.83
N LEU A 310 -13.16 7.01 -22.05
CA LEU A 310 -12.08 6.56 -22.93
C LEU A 310 -11.39 7.71 -23.68
N GLY A 311 -11.95 8.92 -23.64
CA GLY A 311 -11.41 10.11 -24.31
C GLY A 311 -10.20 10.75 -23.64
N ASN A 312 -9.71 10.18 -22.54
CA ASN A 312 -8.55 10.65 -21.79
C ASN A 312 -7.68 9.47 -21.31
N ALA A 313 -6.49 9.77 -20.82
CA ALA A 313 -5.49 8.76 -20.40
C ALA A 313 -5.47 8.49 -18.89
N HIS A 314 -6.42 9.00 -18.11
CA HIS A 314 -6.40 8.90 -16.64
C HIS A 314 -7.33 7.82 -16.12
N GLY A 315 -6.91 7.09 -15.09
CA GLY A 315 -7.63 5.96 -14.52
C GLY A 315 -7.66 4.76 -15.47
N LYS A 316 -6.50 4.43 -16.04
CA LYS A 316 -6.28 3.46 -17.13
C LYS A 316 -4.98 2.69 -16.91
N ILE A 317 -4.93 1.49 -17.51
CA ILE A 317 -3.67 0.85 -17.86
C ILE A 317 -3.48 1.00 -19.37
N HIS A 318 -2.30 1.42 -19.79
CA HIS A 318 -1.94 1.60 -21.20
C HIS A 318 -1.01 0.50 -21.67
N ARG A 319 -1.11 0.11 -22.94
CA ARG A 319 -0.19 -0.79 -23.62
C ARG A 319 0.42 -0.10 -24.83
N ILE A 320 1.75 -0.03 -24.87
CA ILE A 320 2.55 0.56 -25.93
C ILE A 320 3.69 -0.38 -26.35
N HIS A 321 4.31 -0.12 -27.51
CA HIS A 321 5.60 -0.71 -27.85
C HIS A 321 6.72 -0.09 -26.99
N ASP A 322 7.88 -0.73 -26.98
CA ASP A 322 9.08 -0.29 -26.26
C ASP A 322 9.58 1.11 -26.69
N ASP A 323 9.16 1.60 -27.87
CA ASP A 323 9.46 2.91 -28.43
C ASP A 323 8.32 3.93 -28.34
N GLY A 324 7.21 3.55 -27.68
CA GLY A 324 6.02 4.40 -27.54
C GLY A 324 5.04 4.36 -28.72
N GLN A 325 5.32 3.57 -29.77
CA GLN A 325 4.31 3.32 -30.80
C GLN A 325 3.10 2.60 -30.19
N ILE A 326 1.92 2.85 -30.75
CA ILE A 326 0.67 2.24 -30.25
C ILE A 326 0.38 0.94 -31.01
N PRO A 327 0.25 -0.21 -30.32
CA PRO A 327 -0.16 -1.46 -30.94
C PRO A 327 -1.55 -1.34 -31.58
N THR A 328 -1.65 -1.74 -32.85
CA THR A 328 -2.91 -1.62 -33.62
C THR A 328 -4.00 -2.59 -33.19
N ASP A 329 -3.63 -3.60 -32.40
CA ASP A 329 -4.50 -4.61 -31.79
C ASP A 329 -4.95 -4.22 -30.37
N ASN A 330 -4.64 -3.00 -29.89
CA ASN A 330 -5.22 -2.49 -28.65
C ASN A 330 -6.76 -2.46 -28.74
N PRO A 331 -7.48 -2.76 -27.63
CA PRO A 331 -8.92 -2.99 -27.63
C PRO A 331 -9.73 -1.78 -28.11
N PHE A 332 -9.21 -0.57 -27.90
CA PHE A 332 -9.88 0.68 -28.27
C PHE A 332 -9.22 1.41 -29.45
N TYR A 333 -8.27 0.78 -30.16
CA TYR A 333 -7.49 1.44 -31.22
C TYR A 333 -8.36 2.05 -32.33
N ASN A 334 -9.46 1.40 -32.69
CA ASN A 334 -10.38 1.84 -33.75
C ASN A 334 -11.66 2.49 -33.20
N THR A 335 -11.73 2.74 -31.90
CA THR A 335 -12.90 3.36 -31.26
C THR A 335 -12.82 4.86 -31.41
N ALA A 336 -13.79 5.45 -32.12
CA ALA A 336 -13.79 6.89 -32.40
C ALA A 336 -13.78 7.71 -31.11
N GLY A 337 -12.76 8.55 -30.95
CA GLY A 337 -12.61 9.44 -29.78
C GLY A 337 -11.92 8.80 -28.57
N ALA A 338 -11.61 7.50 -28.60
CA ALA A 338 -10.85 6.86 -27.52
C ALA A 338 -9.35 7.14 -27.63
N VAL A 339 -8.65 7.09 -26.49
CA VAL A 339 -7.19 7.05 -26.45
C VAL A 339 -6.73 5.65 -26.86
N ASN A 340 -6.05 5.56 -28.00
CA ASN A 340 -5.70 4.28 -28.63
C ASN A 340 -4.74 3.39 -27.81
N SER A 341 -4.01 3.95 -26.84
CA SER A 341 -3.10 3.20 -25.97
C SER A 341 -3.81 2.48 -24.83
N ILE A 342 -5.09 2.74 -24.59
CA ILE A 342 -5.83 2.11 -23.48
C ILE A 342 -5.86 0.59 -23.66
N PHE A 343 -5.45 -0.12 -22.62
CA PHE A 343 -5.54 -1.57 -22.47
C PHE A 343 -6.72 -1.93 -21.56
N THR A 344 -6.80 -1.35 -20.37
CA THR A 344 -7.96 -1.44 -19.45
C THR A 344 -8.34 -0.06 -18.93
N TYR A 345 -9.55 0.06 -18.38
CA TYR A 345 -10.05 1.31 -17.81
C TYR A 345 -10.84 1.08 -16.53
N GLY A 346 -11.25 2.16 -15.86
CA GLY A 346 -12.02 2.06 -14.61
C GLY A 346 -11.17 1.76 -13.39
N THR A 347 -9.97 2.33 -13.29
CA THR A 347 -9.06 2.20 -12.14
C THR A 347 -8.87 3.57 -11.47
N ARG A 348 -8.65 3.60 -10.15
CA ARG A 348 -8.43 4.80 -9.34
C ARG A 348 -6.97 5.21 -9.29
N ASN A 349 -6.11 4.42 -8.65
CA ASN A 349 -4.69 4.76 -8.47
C ASN A 349 -3.79 3.50 -8.41
N PRO A 350 -3.40 2.97 -9.59
CA PRO A 350 -2.65 1.71 -9.72
C PRO A 350 -1.17 1.91 -9.40
N GLN A 351 -0.72 1.46 -8.22
CA GLN A 351 0.65 1.65 -7.72
C GLN A 351 1.53 0.42 -7.93
N GLY A 352 0.92 -0.77 -8.00
CA GLY A 352 1.58 -2.05 -8.24
C GLY A 352 1.16 -2.66 -9.57
N MET A 353 2.10 -3.26 -10.28
CA MET A 353 1.84 -4.12 -11.44
C MET A 353 2.96 -5.14 -11.55
N THR A 354 2.63 -6.38 -11.90
CA THR A 354 3.61 -7.45 -12.11
C THR A 354 3.04 -8.50 -13.05
N LEU A 355 3.89 -9.31 -13.67
CA LEU A 355 3.42 -10.50 -14.39
C LEU A 355 3.40 -11.70 -13.47
N HIS A 356 2.36 -12.51 -13.59
CA HIS A 356 2.40 -13.86 -13.03
C HIS A 356 3.48 -14.67 -13.77
N PRO A 357 4.45 -15.28 -13.07
CA PRO A 357 5.67 -15.83 -13.68
C PRO A 357 5.41 -17.02 -14.60
N GLU A 358 4.36 -17.80 -14.32
CA GLU A 358 4.02 -18.98 -15.14
C GLU A 358 3.04 -18.69 -16.29
N THR A 359 2.02 -17.86 -16.06
CA THR A 359 0.94 -17.61 -17.03
C THR A 359 1.22 -16.40 -17.91
N GLY A 360 2.08 -15.47 -17.46
CA GLY A 360 2.30 -14.18 -18.11
C GLY A 360 1.11 -13.22 -17.99
N ALA A 361 0.11 -13.53 -17.16
CA ALA A 361 -1.01 -12.63 -16.91
C ALA A 361 -0.53 -11.37 -16.19
N LEU A 362 -1.05 -10.21 -16.59
CA LEU A 362 -0.75 -8.94 -15.94
C LEU A 362 -1.64 -8.79 -14.70
N TRP A 363 -1.01 -8.58 -13.55
CA TRP A 363 -1.66 -8.32 -12.28
C TRP A 363 -1.40 -6.87 -11.88
N GLU A 364 -2.36 -6.27 -11.21
CA GLU A 364 -2.37 -4.87 -10.84
C GLU A 364 -2.85 -4.72 -9.39
N GLY A 365 -2.33 -3.73 -8.69
CA GLY A 365 -2.75 -3.37 -7.34
C GLY A 365 -2.92 -1.87 -7.20
N GLU A 366 -4.10 -1.46 -6.70
CA GLU A 366 -4.48 -0.06 -6.58
C GLU A 366 -4.96 0.34 -5.19
N HIS A 367 -4.82 1.64 -4.92
CA HIS A 367 -5.44 2.27 -3.77
C HIS A 367 -6.92 2.56 -4.03
N GLY A 368 -7.79 2.06 -3.16
CA GLY A 368 -9.14 2.55 -2.97
C GLY A 368 -9.19 3.89 -2.24
N PRO A 369 -10.40 4.44 -2.00
CA PRO A 369 -10.59 5.63 -1.18
C PRO A 369 -10.38 5.32 0.32
N GLN A 370 -11.40 5.43 1.17
CA GLN A 370 -11.32 4.91 2.54
C GLN A 370 -11.76 3.44 2.52
N GLY A 371 -10.78 2.52 2.47
CA GLY A 371 -11.05 1.11 2.17
C GLY A 371 -11.14 0.86 0.67
N GLY A 372 -11.23 -0.42 0.30
CA GLY A 372 -11.41 -0.86 -1.08
C GLY A 372 -10.14 -0.78 -1.91
N ASP A 373 -8.98 -1.02 -1.30
CA ASP A 373 -7.77 -1.35 -2.08
C ASP A 373 -7.97 -2.71 -2.73
N GLU A 374 -7.40 -2.92 -3.91
CA GLU A 374 -7.71 -4.06 -4.76
C GLU A 374 -6.45 -4.70 -5.36
N ILE A 375 -6.55 -6.00 -5.65
CA ILE A 375 -5.67 -6.72 -6.58
C ILE A 375 -6.53 -7.22 -7.74
N ASN A 376 -6.11 -6.92 -8.96
CA ASN A 376 -6.82 -7.22 -10.20
C ASN A 376 -5.96 -8.08 -11.14
N ILE A 377 -6.62 -8.87 -11.98
CA ILE A 377 -6.01 -9.52 -13.16
C ILE A 377 -6.56 -8.80 -14.38
N LEU A 378 -5.68 -8.35 -15.26
CA LEU A 378 -6.05 -7.49 -16.36
C LEU A 378 -6.07 -8.24 -17.70
N GLU A 379 -7.21 -8.17 -18.38
CA GLU A 379 -7.37 -8.58 -19.77
C GLU A 379 -7.71 -7.38 -20.69
N ALA A 380 -7.48 -7.56 -21.98
CA ALA A 380 -7.61 -6.47 -22.95
C ALA A 380 -9.08 -6.01 -23.08
N GLY A 381 -9.35 -4.76 -22.70
CA GLY A 381 -10.66 -4.12 -22.82
C GLY A 381 -11.47 -4.11 -21.52
N ASP A 382 -10.92 -4.67 -20.44
CA ASP A 382 -11.59 -4.76 -19.15
C ASP A 382 -11.96 -3.38 -18.59
N ASN A 383 -13.11 -3.36 -17.91
CA ASN A 383 -13.57 -2.27 -17.08
C ASN A 383 -13.44 -2.67 -15.61
N ASN A 384 -12.43 -2.16 -14.92
CA ASN A 384 -12.18 -2.42 -13.50
C ASN A 384 -13.17 -1.68 -12.57
N GLY A 385 -14.12 -0.94 -13.15
CA GLY A 385 -15.35 -0.55 -12.46
C GLY A 385 -15.30 0.76 -11.66
N TRP A 386 -14.13 1.27 -11.26
CA TRP A 386 -14.04 2.56 -10.55
C TRP A 386 -14.62 3.73 -11.40
N PRO A 387 -15.42 4.64 -10.81
CA PRO A 387 -15.96 4.63 -9.44
C PRO A 387 -17.38 4.04 -9.34
N VAL A 388 -17.89 3.41 -10.40
CA VAL A 388 -19.27 2.91 -10.44
C VAL A 388 -19.48 1.80 -9.42
N ILE A 389 -18.50 0.91 -9.32
CA ILE A 389 -18.40 -0.07 -8.23
C ILE A 389 -17.19 0.26 -7.35
N SER A 390 -17.31 0.00 -6.05
CA SER A 390 -16.19 0.06 -5.11
C SER A 390 -16.53 -0.63 -3.80
N TYR A 391 -15.52 -1.20 -3.15
CA TYR A 391 -15.63 -1.66 -1.75
C TYR A 391 -15.31 -0.55 -0.73
N GLY A 392 -14.84 0.62 -1.19
CA GLY A 392 -14.47 1.75 -0.35
C GLY A 392 -15.56 2.82 -0.25
N ILE A 393 -15.39 3.73 0.70
CA ILE A 393 -16.27 4.89 0.92
C ILE A 393 -15.49 6.21 0.81
N ASN A 394 -16.19 7.34 0.79
CA ASN A 394 -15.53 8.65 0.89
C ASN A 394 -14.82 8.78 2.24
N TYR A 395 -13.72 9.54 2.27
CA TYR A 395 -12.96 9.82 3.49
C TYR A 395 -13.76 10.57 4.58
N ASP A 396 -14.90 11.16 4.21
CA ASP A 396 -15.85 11.77 5.14
C ASP A 396 -16.88 10.77 5.73
N GLY A 397 -16.74 9.48 5.43
CA GLY A 397 -17.62 8.41 5.89
C GLY A 397 -18.89 8.21 5.04
N THR A 398 -19.14 9.04 4.02
CA THR A 398 -20.30 8.89 3.15
C THR A 398 -20.07 7.88 2.02
N THR A 399 -21.11 7.22 1.53
CA THR A 399 -21.03 6.37 0.33
C THR A 399 -21.19 7.21 -0.94
N PHE A 400 -20.40 6.91 -1.98
CA PHE A 400 -20.59 7.48 -3.33
C PHE A 400 -21.21 6.48 -4.31
N THR A 401 -21.18 5.20 -3.97
CA THR A 401 -21.90 4.12 -4.65
C THR A 401 -22.33 3.09 -3.61
N ASP A 402 -23.45 2.42 -3.85
CA ASP A 402 -23.90 1.25 -3.08
C ASP A 402 -23.58 -0.06 -3.82
N LEU A 403 -22.93 0.02 -4.99
CA LEU A 403 -22.61 -1.13 -5.83
C LEU A 403 -21.18 -1.59 -5.56
N THR A 404 -21.02 -2.89 -5.28
CA THR A 404 -19.72 -3.57 -5.26
C THR A 404 -19.48 -4.40 -6.52
N GLU A 405 -20.55 -4.68 -7.28
CA GLU A 405 -20.53 -5.47 -8.50
C GLU A 405 -21.54 -4.91 -9.50
N LEU A 406 -21.25 -5.04 -10.80
CA LEU A 406 -22.17 -4.68 -11.87
C LEU A 406 -21.80 -5.44 -13.15
N ASP A 407 -22.80 -5.91 -13.90
CA ASP A 407 -22.60 -6.60 -15.17
C ASP A 407 -21.74 -5.75 -16.13
N GLY A 408 -20.67 -6.34 -16.66
CA GLY A 408 -19.73 -5.67 -17.57
C GLY A 408 -18.60 -4.91 -16.85
N MET A 409 -18.42 -5.15 -15.55
CA MET A 409 -17.28 -4.68 -14.78
C MET A 409 -16.59 -5.88 -14.10
N GLU A 410 -15.27 -5.88 -14.14
CA GLU A 410 -14.47 -6.93 -13.54
C GLU A 410 -14.43 -6.80 -12.02
N GLN A 411 -14.23 -7.93 -11.34
CA GLN A 411 -14.11 -7.98 -9.89
C GLN A 411 -12.65 -8.23 -9.51
N PRO A 412 -12.16 -7.63 -8.42
CA PRO A 412 -10.82 -7.90 -7.93
C PRO A 412 -10.72 -9.34 -7.43
N VAL A 413 -9.52 -9.92 -7.55
CA VAL A 413 -9.24 -11.24 -6.96
C VAL A 413 -9.05 -11.17 -5.45
N TYR A 414 -8.73 -9.98 -4.93
CA TYR A 414 -8.61 -9.70 -3.51
C TYR A 414 -8.83 -8.21 -3.24
N TYR A 415 -9.37 -7.86 -2.07
CA TYR A 415 -9.54 -6.47 -1.66
C TYR A 415 -9.34 -6.30 -0.15
N TRP A 416 -9.01 -5.08 0.28
CA TRP A 416 -8.82 -4.73 1.69
C TRP A 416 -9.79 -3.66 2.17
N THR A 417 -10.43 -3.94 3.31
CA THR A 417 -11.19 -2.97 4.11
C THR A 417 -10.85 -3.22 5.59
N PRO A 418 -10.01 -2.39 6.23
CA PRO A 418 -9.47 -1.11 5.76
C PRO A 418 -8.36 -1.23 4.71
N SER A 419 -8.14 -0.16 3.94
CA SER A 419 -7.05 -0.02 2.96
C SER A 419 -5.67 -0.16 3.60
N ILE A 420 -4.78 -0.92 2.97
CA ILE A 420 -3.36 -1.05 3.34
C ILE A 420 -2.45 -0.05 2.59
N ALA A 421 -3.00 0.64 1.59
CA ALA A 421 -2.29 1.47 0.61
C ALA A 421 -1.19 0.66 -0.13
N PRO A 422 -1.59 -0.32 -0.97
CA PRO A 422 -0.67 -1.22 -1.66
C PRO A 422 0.18 -0.47 -2.69
N CYS A 423 1.46 -0.82 -2.80
CA CYS A 423 2.35 -0.25 -3.82
C CYS A 423 3.04 -1.33 -4.64
N GLY A 424 4.37 -1.42 -4.60
CA GLY A 424 5.09 -2.46 -5.32
C GLY A 424 4.62 -3.85 -4.93
N MET A 425 4.53 -4.72 -5.93
CA MET A 425 4.08 -6.08 -5.76
C MET A 425 4.85 -7.01 -6.69
N THR A 426 5.09 -8.24 -6.24
CA THR A 426 5.77 -9.23 -7.06
C THR A 426 5.34 -10.64 -6.68
N PHE A 427 5.22 -11.50 -7.67
CA PHE A 427 5.20 -12.94 -7.41
C PHE A 427 6.60 -13.43 -7.07
N VAL A 428 6.71 -14.34 -6.11
CA VAL A 428 7.98 -15.03 -5.86
C VAL A 428 8.17 -16.11 -6.90
N SER A 429 9.14 -15.94 -7.79
CA SER A 429 9.43 -16.88 -8.88
C SER A 429 10.56 -17.85 -8.56
N SER A 430 11.41 -17.52 -7.58
CA SER A 430 12.61 -18.28 -7.24
C SER A 430 12.33 -19.48 -6.33
N ASP A 431 12.96 -20.62 -6.64
CA ASP A 431 12.88 -21.84 -5.83
C ASP A 431 13.55 -21.69 -4.44
N PHE A 432 14.35 -20.63 -4.22
CA PHE A 432 15.03 -20.39 -2.94
C PHE A 432 14.05 -20.21 -1.78
N TYR A 433 12.86 -19.72 -2.06
CA TYR A 433 11.83 -19.46 -1.05
C TYR A 433 10.85 -20.61 -0.86
N GLY A 434 11.07 -21.76 -1.50
CA GLY A 434 10.28 -22.98 -1.30
C GLY A 434 8.77 -22.73 -1.40
N ASN A 435 8.09 -22.82 -0.26
CA ASN A 435 6.62 -22.67 -0.16
C ASN A 435 6.09 -21.26 -0.44
N TRP A 436 6.95 -20.24 -0.55
CA TRP A 436 6.52 -18.92 -1.02
C TRP A 436 6.43 -18.86 -2.55
N LYS A 437 6.94 -19.86 -3.29
CA LYS A 437 6.92 -19.82 -4.75
C LYS A 437 5.49 -19.69 -5.27
N ASN A 438 5.30 -18.74 -6.19
CA ASN A 438 4.02 -18.28 -6.75
C ASN A 438 3.10 -17.55 -5.76
N ASP A 439 3.53 -17.27 -4.53
CA ASP A 439 2.82 -16.33 -3.66
C ASP A 439 3.08 -14.89 -4.12
N LEU A 440 2.08 -14.04 -3.88
CA LEU A 440 2.12 -12.64 -4.22
C LEU A 440 2.51 -11.82 -2.99
N PHE A 441 3.58 -11.03 -3.10
CA PHE A 441 4.00 -10.10 -2.08
C PHE A 441 3.58 -8.71 -2.47
N VAL A 442 2.97 -7.98 -1.53
CA VAL A 442 2.41 -6.64 -1.73
C VAL A 442 2.91 -5.74 -0.62
N SER A 443 3.52 -4.61 -0.98
CA SER A 443 4.01 -3.64 -0.01
C SER A 443 2.84 -2.89 0.66
N SER A 444 2.94 -2.56 1.95
CA SER A 444 1.95 -1.74 2.67
C SER A 444 2.56 -0.42 3.11
N LEU A 445 2.04 0.68 2.56
CA LEU A 445 2.41 2.01 3.02
C LEU A 445 1.74 2.36 4.35
N LYS A 446 0.44 2.06 4.48
CA LYS A 446 -0.33 2.53 5.64
C LYS A 446 0.03 1.77 6.90
N PHE A 447 0.28 0.48 6.81
CA PHE A 447 0.50 -0.37 8.00
C PHE A 447 1.94 -0.83 8.16
N GLU A 448 2.85 -0.36 7.31
CA GLU A 448 4.30 -0.48 7.52
C GLU A 448 4.76 -1.93 7.67
N TYR A 449 4.26 -2.78 6.77
CA TYR A 449 4.59 -4.19 6.66
C TYR A 449 4.69 -4.63 5.19
N LEU A 450 5.17 -5.85 4.99
CA LEU A 450 5.11 -6.56 3.72
C LEU A 450 4.01 -7.63 3.80
N HIS A 451 3.01 -7.57 2.92
CA HIS A 451 1.89 -8.51 2.92
C HIS A 451 2.18 -9.67 1.97
N ARG A 452 2.21 -10.90 2.48
CA ARG A 452 2.25 -12.11 1.67
C ARG A 452 0.83 -12.64 1.49
N LEU A 453 0.39 -12.74 0.24
CA LEU A 453 -0.85 -13.41 -0.15
C LEU A 453 -0.49 -14.81 -0.68
N LYS A 454 -0.95 -15.84 0.03
CA LYS A 454 -0.74 -17.22 -0.39
C LYS A 454 -1.68 -17.57 -1.51
N MET A 455 -1.14 -18.01 -2.64
CA MET A 455 -1.91 -18.17 -3.88
C MET A 455 -2.21 -19.63 -4.18
N ASN A 456 -3.39 -19.88 -4.75
CA ASN A 456 -3.73 -21.13 -5.42
C ASN A 456 -4.37 -20.82 -6.77
N GLY A 457 -3.56 -20.80 -7.83
CA GLY A 457 -3.95 -20.19 -9.09
C GLY A 457 -4.26 -18.71 -8.87
N ASN A 458 -5.44 -18.28 -9.32
CA ASN A 458 -5.85 -16.87 -9.24
C ASN A 458 -6.57 -16.51 -7.91
N THR A 459 -6.53 -17.38 -6.90
CA THR A 459 -7.26 -17.18 -5.65
C THR A 459 -6.31 -17.07 -4.47
N VAL A 460 -6.54 -16.07 -3.61
CA VAL A 460 -5.87 -15.95 -2.31
C VAL A 460 -6.50 -16.95 -1.32
N ILE A 461 -5.70 -17.84 -0.74
CA ILE A 461 -6.17 -18.88 0.19
C ILE A 461 -5.84 -18.60 1.65
N SER A 462 -4.81 -17.80 1.91
CA SER A 462 -4.45 -17.26 3.22
C SER A 462 -3.53 -16.06 3.01
N HIS A 463 -3.25 -15.31 4.07
CA HIS A 463 -2.32 -14.21 4.01
C HIS A 463 -1.55 -14.08 5.32
N GLU A 464 -0.42 -13.38 5.25
CA GLU A 464 0.52 -13.19 6.34
C GLU A 464 1.10 -11.78 6.28
N GLU A 465 1.12 -11.10 7.42
CA GLU A 465 1.78 -9.79 7.57
C GLU A 465 3.20 -10.05 8.05
N LEU A 466 4.19 -9.57 7.29
CA LEU A 466 5.60 -9.75 7.56
C LEU A 466 6.24 -8.41 7.83
N LEU A 467 7.26 -8.39 8.70
CA LEU A 467 8.07 -7.20 8.95
C LEU A 467 7.24 -6.02 9.49
N GLU A 468 6.25 -6.29 10.35
CA GLU A 468 5.48 -5.24 11.03
C GLU A 468 6.42 -4.20 11.65
N GLY A 469 6.18 -2.91 11.39
CA GLY A 469 6.99 -1.81 11.90
C GLY A 469 8.33 -1.61 11.17
N ILE A 470 8.56 -2.27 10.03
CA ILE A 470 9.78 -2.03 9.24
C ILE A 470 9.86 -0.59 8.71
N GLY A 471 8.74 0.10 8.65
CA GLY A 471 8.52 1.37 7.98
C GLY A 471 7.65 1.20 6.73
N ARG A 472 7.32 2.31 6.08
CA ARG A 472 6.39 2.31 4.93
C ARG A 472 7.04 1.61 3.75
N VAL A 473 6.55 0.41 3.38
CA VAL A 473 7.14 -0.35 2.28
C VAL A 473 6.58 0.19 0.97
N ARG A 474 7.47 0.70 0.10
CA ARG A 474 7.11 1.35 -1.16
C ARG A 474 7.19 0.40 -2.35
N ASP A 475 8.23 -0.43 -2.41
CA ASP A 475 8.42 -1.36 -3.53
C ASP A 475 8.77 -2.76 -3.04
N ALA A 476 8.39 -3.77 -3.83
CA ALA A 476 8.71 -5.17 -3.63
C ALA A 476 8.94 -5.82 -4.99
N GLN A 477 10.15 -6.33 -5.22
CA GLN A 477 10.55 -6.86 -6.53
C GLN A 477 11.44 -8.10 -6.39
N MET A 478 11.26 -9.08 -7.28
CA MET A 478 12.23 -10.15 -7.47
C MET A 478 13.43 -9.64 -8.27
N GLY A 479 14.63 -9.76 -7.70
CA GLY A 479 15.88 -9.54 -8.42
C GLY A 479 16.17 -10.65 -9.42
N LEU A 480 17.00 -10.34 -10.41
CA LEU A 480 17.56 -11.30 -11.37
C LEU A 480 18.43 -12.37 -10.70
N ASP A 481 18.97 -12.07 -9.51
CA ASP A 481 19.68 -13.04 -8.67
C ASP A 481 18.75 -14.00 -7.91
N GLY A 482 17.44 -13.84 -8.05
CA GLY A 482 16.42 -14.71 -7.47
C GLY A 482 16.06 -14.40 -6.02
N TYR A 483 16.51 -13.27 -5.46
CA TYR A 483 16.05 -12.79 -4.15
C TYR A 483 14.93 -11.77 -4.26
N LEU A 484 14.11 -11.69 -3.23
CA LEU A 484 13.11 -10.66 -3.01
C LEU A 484 13.76 -9.44 -2.36
N TYR A 485 13.58 -8.28 -2.97
CA TYR A 485 14.01 -6.99 -2.50
C TYR A 485 12.81 -6.12 -2.15
N ILE A 486 12.98 -5.26 -1.15
CA ILE A 486 12.01 -4.24 -0.79
C ILE A 486 12.67 -2.87 -0.66
N ALA A 487 11.93 -1.83 -1.03
CA ALA A 487 12.28 -0.44 -0.77
C ALA A 487 11.37 0.11 0.33
N VAL A 488 11.96 0.78 1.32
CA VAL A 488 11.26 1.30 2.50
C VAL A 488 11.49 2.80 2.65
N GLU A 489 10.43 3.56 2.93
CA GLU A 489 10.50 5.01 3.19
C GLU A 489 10.99 5.29 4.63
N GLY A 490 11.70 6.42 4.81
CA GLY A 490 11.96 7.05 6.12
C GLY A 490 12.62 6.16 7.20
N PRO A 491 13.96 5.99 7.21
CA PRO A 491 14.94 6.41 6.21
C PRO A 491 14.86 5.55 4.94
N GLY A 492 15.31 6.11 3.81
CA GLY A 492 15.29 5.44 2.51
C GLY A 492 16.21 4.22 2.51
N ARG A 493 15.62 3.02 2.45
CA ARG A 493 16.35 1.75 2.57
C ARG A 493 16.03 0.81 1.42
N LEU A 494 17.06 0.09 0.96
CA LEU A 494 16.96 -1.06 0.07
C LEU A 494 17.38 -2.31 0.84
N ILE A 495 16.46 -3.26 0.97
CA ILE A 495 16.63 -4.44 1.82
C ILE A 495 16.38 -5.70 0.98
N ARG A 496 17.21 -6.71 1.16
CA ARG A 496 17.05 -8.05 0.58
C ARG A 496 16.56 -9.04 1.65
N LEU A 497 15.57 -9.85 1.33
CA LEU A 497 15.10 -10.95 2.18
C LEU A 497 15.86 -12.22 1.82
N VAL A 498 16.61 -12.80 2.75
CA VAL A 498 17.45 -13.99 2.51
C VAL A 498 16.87 -15.19 3.25
N PRO A 499 16.32 -16.21 2.56
CA PRO A 499 15.81 -17.40 3.21
C PRO A 499 16.96 -18.21 3.83
N GLU A 500 16.71 -18.78 4.99
CA GLU A 500 17.66 -19.61 5.74
C GLU A 500 17.19 -21.06 5.67
N GLN A 501 18.05 -21.94 5.16
CA GLN A 501 17.75 -23.36 4.90
C GLN A 501 17.96 -24.25 6.12
#